data_AF-A0A7W1H777-F1
#
_entry.id   AF-A0A7W1H777-F1
#
_cell.length_a   1.000
_cell.length_b   1.000
_cell.length_c   1.000
_cell.angle_alpha   90.00
_cell.angle_beta   90.00
_cell.angle_gamma   90.00
#
_symmetry.space_group_name_H-M   'P 1'
#
loop_
_entity.id
_entity.type
_entity.pdbx_description
1 polymer ?
#
loop_
_entity_poly.entity_id
_entity_poly.type
_entity_poly.pdbx_seq_one_letter_code
_entity_poly.pdbx_strand_id
1 'polypeptide(L)'
;MSSIEPKDPLFSEAELKRVLELWVAPGPSRKLDERVSNSYYREFGSDDAATQPVALPQSQKEVVTMKFCSTCQEEFAEKFSFCPVDGTPLNGFVPKDEESVTRAAAHDPEVVLPHEVAYAASAAGAAAGGAAGAIVAKAEYHLTFIDDAGLTHRLIEAVKEVAHESELTWPEFKRDPLGFTKRMAVGYGEAGWRGLSQPNVATGVLSALFLVMTVLLAVFWIDRVQTRRSAEQAAITEDQLVDQLIDIPSEQPTPDPGTAG
;
A
#
# COMPACT_ATOMS: atom_id res chain seq x y z
N MET A 1 8.33 -51.19 25.62
CA MET A 1 7.53 -49.95 25.61
C MET A 1 7.45 -49.44 27.04
N SER A 2 8.43 -48.64 27.45
CA SER A 2 8.47 -48.02 28.79
C SER A 2 7.78 -46.66 28.72
N SER A 3 6.64 -46.56 29.39
CA SER A 3 5.90 -45.33 29.60
C SER A 3 6.78 -44.35 30.37
N ILE A 4 7.15 -43.23 29.75
CA ILE A 4 7.84 -42.12 30.41
C ILE A 4 6.74 -41.32 31.10
N GLU A 5 6.57 -41.52 32.40
CA GLU A 5 5.76 -40.64 33.23
C GLU A 5 6.39 -39.23 33.26
N PRO A 6 5.62 -38.16 33.04
CA PRO A 6 6.12 -36.81 33.14
C PRO A 6 6.41 -36.52 34.62
N LYS A 7 7.72 -36.50 34.91
CA LYS A 7 8.34 -36.03 36.15
C LYS A 7 7.65 -34.75 36.62
N ASP A 8 7.28 -34.73 37.90
CA ASP A 8 6.49 -33.70 38.56
C ASP A 8 6.89 -32.27 38.14
N PRO A 9 5.92 -31.35 37.95
CA PRO A 9 6.23 -29.96 37.65
C PRO A 9 7.06 -29.39 38.80
N LEU A 10 8.31 -29.01 38.48
CA LEU A 10 9.34 -28.55 39.44
C LEU A 10 8.92 -27.33 40.27
N PHE A 11 7.79 -26.70 39.96
CA PHE A 11 7.16 -25.67 40.77
C PHE A 11 5.65 -25.85 40.73
N SER A 12 5.03 -25.90 41.91
CA SER A 12 3.57 -25.85 42.00
C SER A 12 3.07 -24.46 41.58
N GLU A 13 1.91 -24.37 40.94
CA GLU A 13 1.34 -23.09 40.49
C GLU A 13 1.17 -22.08 41.65
N ALA A 14 0.92 -22.59 42.86
CA ALA A 14 0.83 -21.79 44.08
C ALA A 14 2.18 -21.20 44.51
N GLU A 15 3.27 -21.93 44.29
CA GLU A 15 4.63 -21.46 44.57
C GLU A 15 5.06 -20.40 43.54
N LEU A 16 4.71 -20.60 42.27
CA LEU A 16 4.91 -19.59 41.22
C LEU A 16 4.18 -18.28 41.56
N LYS A 17 2.91 -18.37 41.98
CA LYS A 17 2.11 -17.20 42.42
C LYS A 17 2.76 -16.47 43.59
N ARG A 18 3.27 -17.20 44.59
CA ARG A 18 4.01 -16.59 45.71
C ARG A 18 5.29 -15.89 45.26
N VAL A 19 6.04 -16.48 44.34
CA VAL A 19 7.28 -15.87 43.81
C VAL A 19 6.97 -14.62 43.00
N LEU A 20 5.91 -14.64 42.21
CA LEU A 20 5.44 -13.48 41.42
C LEU A 20 4.92 -12.35 42.32
N GLU A 21 4.19 -12.65 43.39
CA GLU A 21 3.76 -11.65 44.37
C GLU A 21 4.94 -11.05 45.15
N LEU A 22 6.00 -11.83 45.38
CA LEU A 22 7.23 -11.36 46.03
C LEU A 22 8.12 -10.55 45.08
N TRP A 23 7.97 -10.74 43.76
CA TRP A 23 8.70 -10.01 42.74
C TRP A 23 8.10 -8.62 42.53
N VAL A 24 8.64 -7.63 43.24
CA VAL A 24 8.41 -6.22 42.93
C VAL A 24 9.29 -5.86 41.73
N ALA A 25 8.68 -5.70 40.56
CA ALA A 25 9.39 -5.25 39.38
C ALA A 25 10.05 -3.88 39.68
N PRO A 26 11.38 -3.73 39.51
CA PRO A 26 12.02 -2.45 39.68
C PRO A 26 11.40 -1.45 38.70
N GLY A 27 10.98 -0.29 39.22
CA GLY A 27 10.36 0.75 38.40
C GLY A 27 11.26 1.14 37.23
N PRO A 28 10.67 1.52 36.08
CA PRO A 28 11.46 1.91 34.92
C PRO A 28 12.39 3.04 35.31
N SER A 29 13.69 2.88 35.03
CA SER A 29 14.65 3.94 35.32
C SER A 29 14.31 5.15 34.46
N ARG A 30 14.11 6.33 35.08
CA ARG A 30 13.76 7.57 34.35
C ARG A 30 14.73 7.88 33.21
N LYS A 31 16.01 7.51 33.37
CA LYS A 31 17.06 7.66 32.34
C LYS A 31 16.89 6.74 31.13
N LEU A 32 16.24 5.59 31.27
CA LEU A 32 15.93 4.72 30.13
C LEU A 32 14.75 5.31 29.37
N ASP A 33 13.71 5.73 30.08
CA ASP A 33 12.50 6.31 29.49
C ASP A 33 12.79 7.61 28.72
N GLU A 34 13.67 8.45 29.28
CA GLU A 34 14.17 9.66 28.64
C GLU A 34 15.03 9.35 27.41
N ARG A 35 15.78 8.24 27.41
CA ARG A 35 16.56 7.81 26.24
C ARG A 35 15.67 7.24 25.13
N VAL A 36 14.67 6.45 25.48
CA VAL A 36 13.72 5.84 24.53
C VAL A 36 12.86 6.92 23.90
N SER A 37 12.36 7.87 24.69
CA SER A 37 11.62 9.02 24.16
C SER A 37 12.50 9.90 23.27
N ASN A 38 13.73 10.23 23.69
CA ASN A 38 14.64 11.01 22.85
C ASN A 38 15.06 10.28 21.57
N SER A 39 15.25 8.95 21.58
CA SER A 39 15.51 8.19 20.35
C SER A 39 14.30 8.20 19.43
N TYR A 40 13.09 8.04 19.97
CA TYR A 40 11.86 8.08 19.20
C TYR A 40 11.63 9.46 18.56
N TYR A 41 11.77 10.55 19.32
CA TYR A 41 11.63 11.90 18.76
C TYR A 41 12.74 12.24 17.75
N ARG A 42 13.94 11.70 17.92
CA ARG A 42 15.02 11.86 16.94
C ARG A 42 14.73 11.13 15.63
N GLU A 43 14.12 9.95 15.69
CA GLU A 43 13.78 9.16 14.49
C GLU A 43 12.53 9.66 13.77
N PHE A 44 11.52 10.12 14.51
CA PHE A 44 10.20 10.47 13.95
C PHE A 44 9.88 11.97 13.96
N GLY A 45 10.61 12.79 14.71
CA GLY A 45 10.36 14.23 14.85
C GLY A 45 11.25 15.14 14.00
N SER A 46 12.16 14.58 13.18
CA SER A 46 12.97 15.38 12.25
C SER A 46 12.20 15.60 10.94
N ASP A 47 11.61 16.78 10.78
CA ASP A 47 10.92 17.23 9.56
C ASP A 47 11.82 17.24 8.30
N ASP A 48 13.15 17.08 8.45
CA ASP A 48 14.12 16.95 7.35
C ASP A 48 14.36 15.48 6.88
N ALA A 49 13.67 14.49 7.46
CA ALA A 49 13.77 13.09 7.03
C ALA A 49 13.24 12.82 5.60
N ALA A 50 12.67 13.84 4.94
CA ALA A 50 12.27 13.78 3.54
C ALA A 50 13.44 14.00 2.56
N THR A 51 14.62 14.46 3.01
CA THR A 51 15.76 14.77 2.10
C THR A 51 17.06 14.01 2.41
N GLN A 52 17.13 13.27 3.51
CA GLN A 52 18.21 12.30 3.72
C GLN A 52 17.59 10.98 4.22
N PRO A 53 17.78 9.86 3.50
CA PRO A 53 17.53 8.56 4.09
C PRO A 53 18.63 8.33 5.13
N VAL A 54 18.39 8.76 6.37
CA VAL A 54 19.05 8.12 7.49
C VAL A 54 18.52 6.71 7.48
N ALA A 55 19.31 5.82 6.91
CA ALA A 55 19.10 4.40 7.03
C ALA A 55 18.93 4.12 8.52
N LEU A 56 17.70 3.81 8.93
CA LEU A 56 17.46 2.82 9.96
C LEU A 56 18.52 1.73 9.73
N PRO A 57 19.16 1.13 10.75
CA PRO A 57 19.73 -0.17 10.55
C PRO A 57 18.55 -1.03 10.13
N GLN A 58 18.38 -1.17 8.82
CA GLN A 58 17.62 -2.22 8.20
C GLN A 58 18.11 -3.42 8.98
N SER A 59 17.22 -4.02 9.76
CA SER A 59 17.42 -5.39 10.21
C SER A 59 17.63 -6.12 8.90
N GLN A 60 18.90 -6.25 8.53
CA GLN A 60 19.37 -6.79 7.29
C GLN A 60 18.81 -8.20 7.31
N LYS A 61 17.68 -8.38 6.63
CA LYS A 61 17.43 -9.58 5.87
C LYS A 61 18.36 -9.50 4.65
N GLU A 62 19.66 -9.31 4.94
CA GLU A 62 20.74 -9.68 4.05
C GLU A 62 20.42 -11.12 3.71
N VAL A 63 20.35 -11.41 2.42
CA VAL A 63 20.27 -12.77 1.92
C VAL A 63 21.50 -13.44 2.52
N VAL A 64 21.30 -14.15 3.64
CA VAL A 64 22.39 -14.70 4.44
C VAL A 64 23.08 -15.67 3.51
N THR A 65 24.27 -15.31 3.04
CA THR A 65 25.05 -16.19 2.19
C THR A 65 25.49 -17.34 3.10
N MET A 66 24.77 -18.45 3.03
CA MET A 66 25.00 -19.60 3.91
C MET A 66 26.37 -20.18 3.59
N LYS A 67 27.22 -20.31 4.60
CA LYS A 67 28.52 -20.96 4.46
C LYS A 67 28.32 -22.45 4.68
N PHE A 68 28.73 -23.25 3.71
CA PHE A 68 28.66 -24.69 3.80
C PHE A 68 29.95 -25.26 4.39
N CYS A 69 29.83 -26.14 5.39
CA CYS A 69 30.97 -26.87 5.92
C CYS A 69 31.23 -28.13 5.09
N SER A 70 32.41 -28.28 4.50
CA SER A 70 32.75 -29.48 3.71
C SER A 70 32.89 -30.76 4.54
N THR A 71 33.09 -30.65 5.86
CA THR A 71 33.27 -31.80 6.76
C THR A 71 31.93 -32.38 7.22
N CYS A 72 31.05 -31.56 7.78
CA CYS A 72 29.75 -32.00 8.32
C CYS A 72 28.58 -31.83 7.35
N GLN A 73 28.79 -31.15 6.22
CA GLN A 73 27.78 -30.90 5.18
C GLN A 73 26.55 -30.11 5.63
N GLU A 74 26.70 -29.31 6.69
CA GLU A 74 25.66 -28.42 7.19
C GLU A 74 25.87 -26.97 6.71
N GLU A 75 24.76 -26.25 6.56
CA GLU A 75 24.73 -24.84 6.19
C GLU A 75 24.68 -23.96 7.44
N PHE A 76 25.60 -23.01 7.52
CA PHE A 76 25.72 -22.10 8.65
C PHE A 76 25.54 -20.65 8.21
N ALA A 77 24.92 -19.85 9.07
CA ALA A 77 24.81 -18.41 8.86
C ALA A 77 26.20 -17.76 8.80
N GLU A 78 26.32 -16.68 8.03
CA GLU A 78 27.60 -16.02 7.71
C GLU A 78 28.39 -15.52 8.92
N LYS A 79 27.70 -15.31 10.05
CA LYS A 79 28.24 -14.94 11.37
C LYS A 79 29.15 -16.00 12.01
N PHE A 80 29.12 -17.24 11.52
CA PHE A 80 30.01 -18.30 12.00
C PHE A 80 31.27 -18.37 11.14
N SER A 81 32.44 -18.12 11.74
CA SER A 81 33.75 -18.31 11.09
C SER A 81 34.25 -19.75 11.20
N PHE A 82 33.71 -20.54 12.14
CA PHE A 82 34.07 -21.93 12.39
C PHE A 82 32.81 -22.79 12.54
N CYS A 83 32.88 -24.03 12.09
CA CYS A 83 31.82 -25.03 12.28
C CYS A 83 31.65 -25.33 13.79
N PRO A 84 30.45 -25.19 14.36
CA PRO A 84 30.20 -25.54 15.76
C PRO A 84 30.39 -27.02 16.09
N VAL A 85 30.28 -27.89 15.08
CA VAL A 85 30.36 -29.35 15.24
C VAL A 85 31.83 -29.81 15.28
N ASP A 86 32.65 -29.33 14.34
CA ASP A 86 34.02 -29.85 14.12
C ASP A 86 35.14 -28.81 14.27
N GLY A 87 34.81 -27.52 14.41
CA GLY A 87 35.78 -26.43 14.48
C GLY A 87 36.46 -26.07 13.15
N THR A 88 36.10 -26.72 12.03
CA THR A 88 36.63 -26.42 10.71
C THR A 88 36.29 -24.98 10.28
N PRO A 89 37.25 -24.19 9.74
CA PRO A 89 36.96 -22.83 9.28
C PRO A 89 35.99 -22.85 8.09
N LEU A 90 34.95 -22.02 8.17
CA LEU A 90 33.95 -21.87 7.11
C LEU A 90 34.43 -20.79 6.13
N ASN A 91 35.03 -21.20 5.01
CA ASN A 91 35.45 -20.25 3.96
C ASN A 91 34.21 -19.70 3.24
N GLY A 92 34.03 -18.38 3.30
CA GLY A 92 33.05 -17.69 2.47
C GLY A 92 33.44 -17.84 1.00
N PHE A 93 32.60 -18.48 0.20
CA PHE A 93 32.70 -18.33 -1.25
C PHE A 93 32.32 -16.88 -1.57
N VAL A 94 33.32 -16.05 -1.86
CA VAL A 94 33.10 -14.84 -2.66
C VAL A 94 32.62 -15.34 -4.02
N PRO A 95 31.42 -14.98 -4.50
CA PRO A 95 31.00 -15.37 -5.84
C PRO A 95 32.02 -14.82 -6.83
N LYS A 96 32.71 -15.74 -7.50
CA LYS A 96 33.62 -15.47 -8.59
C LYS A 96 32.74 -14.97 -9.74
N ASP A 97 32.82 -13.66 -10.02
CA ASP A 97 32.13 -13.03 -11.15
C ASP A 97 32.26 -13.92 -12.39
N GLU A 98 31.11 -14.21 -13.01
CA GLU A 98 31.00 -15.01 -14.22
C GLU A 98 31.80 -14.35 -15.34
N GLU A 99 32.77 -15.10 -15.82
CA GLU A 99 33.65 -14.82 -16.94
C GLU A 99 32.83 -14.77 -18.24
N SER A 100 32.34 -13.59 -18.61
CA SER A 100 31.80 -13.34 -19.95
C SER A 100 32.94 -13.30 -20.96
N VAL A 101 32.97 -14.32 -21.80
CA VAL A 101 33.76 -14.50 -23.02
C VAL A 101 34.17 -13.17 -23.67
N THR A 102 35.46 -12.86 -23.68
CA THR A 102 36.05 -11.97 -24.69
C THR A 102 37.32 -12.58 -25.29
N ARG A 103 37.29 -12.58 -26.62
CA ARG A 103 38.30 -13.04 -27.56
C ARG A 103 39.55 -12.17 -27.44
N ALA A 104 40.71 -12.82 -27.53
CA ALA A 104 42.03 -12.23 -27.55
C ALA A 104 42.20 -11.01 -28.50
N ALA A 105 42.91 -9.99 -28.04
CA ALA A 105 44.17 -9.55 -28.64
C ALA A 105 44.81 -8.40 -27.84
N ALA A 106 46.14 -8.50 -27.72
CA ALA A 106 47.10 -7.59 -27.13
C ALA A 106 46.97 -6.10 -27.55
N HIS A 107 47.32 -5.16 -26.65
CA HIS A 107 48.53 -4.32 -26.74
C HIS A 107 48.62 -3.32 -25.54
N ASP A 108 49.76 -3.39 -24.82
CA ASP A 108 50.55 -2.40 -24.04
C ASP A 108 50.01 -1.04 -23.48
N PRO A 109 50.73 -0.43 -22.49
CA PRO A 109 50.16 0.35 -21.39
C PRO A 109 50.50 1.85 -21.43
N GLU A 110 50.12 2.56 -20.36
CA GLU A 110 50.78 3.75 -19.74
C GLU A 110 49.95 5.07 -19.68
N VAL A 111 50.20 5.81 -18.59
CA VAL A 111 50.07 7.28 -18.38
C VAL A 111 48.86 7.83 -17.56
N VAL A 112 49.04 7.87 -16.23
CA VAL A 112 49.19 9.08 -15.36
C VAL A 112 48.06 10.16 -15.27
N LEU A 113 47.47 10.24 -14.05
CA LEU A 113 47.09 11.42 -13.21
C LEU A 113 45.72 12.18 -13.37
N PRO A 114 45.28 12.91 -12.31
CA PRO A 114 43.89 13.04 -11.83
C PRO A 114 43.32 14.48 -11.97
N HIS A 115 42.34 14.87 -11.12
CA HIS A 115 41.78 16.22 -10.87
C HIS A 115 40.61 16.64 -11.82
N GLU A 116 39.49 17.28 -11.47
CA GLU A 116 38.94 17.95 -10.28
C GLU A 116 37.39 18.00 -10.34
N VAL A 117 36.81 18.34 -9.19
CA VAL A 117 35.46 18.86 -8.93
C VAL A 117 35.04 20.04 -9.85
N ALA A 118 33.78 20.05 -10.29
CA ALA A 118 33.08 21.30 -10.62
C ALA A 118 31.56 21.18 -10.38
N TYR A 119 31.10 21.88 -9.34
CA TYR A 119 29.72 22.34 -9.18
C TYR A 119 29.38 23.32 -10.31
N ALA A 120 28.21 23.15 -10.94
CA ALA A 120 27.58 24.21 -11.71
C ALA A 120 26.06 24.15 -11.52
N ALA A 121 25.56 25.03 -10.66
CA ALA A 121 24.17 25.45 -10.68
C ALA A 121 23.95 26.36 -11.89
N SER A 122 22.86 26.15 -12.63
CA SER A 122 22.29 27.20 -13.47
C SER A 122 20.77 27.14 -13.39
N ALA A 123 20.20 28.24 -12.90
CA ALA A 123 18.79 28.56 -13.00
C ALA A 123 18.58 29.43 -14.23
N ALA A 124 17.58 29.13 -15.06
CA ALA A 124 16.78 30.10 -15.82
C ALA A 124 15.75 29.40 -16.71
N GLY A 125 14.56 30.01 -16.81
CA GLY A 125 13.78 29.96 -18.06
C GLY A 125 12.42 29.30 -17.97
N ALA A 126 11.37 30.09 -18.16
CA ALA A 126 9.97 29.74 -18.04
C ALA A 126 9.33 29.26 -19.36
N ALA A 127 8.15 28.66 -19.19
CA ALA A 127 6.97 28.64 -20.07
C ALA A 127 6.83 27.55 -21.17
N ALA A 128 5.60 27.01 -21.15
CA ALA A 128 4.81 26.41 -22.22
C ALA A 128 4.99 24.90 -22.55
N GLY A 129 3.96 24.14 -22.16
CA GLY A 129 3.19 23.34 -23.12
C GLY A 129 3.70 21.95 -23.48
N GLY A 130 3.11 20.94 -22.84
CA GLY A 130 2.71 19.70 -23.51
C GLY A 130 3.75 18.59 -23.65
N ALA A 131 3.28 17.40 -23.25
CA ALA A 131 3.76 16.06 -23.58
C ALA A 131 4.86 15.42 -22.71
N ALA A 132 4.46 14.25 -22.23
CA ALA A 132 5.27 13.06 -21.97
C ALA A 132 6.25 13.11 -20.78
N GLY A 133 5.91 12.26 -19.80
CA GLY A 133 6.69 11.88 -18.63
C GLY A 133 8.19 12.11 -18.73
N ALA A 134 8.67 13.03 -17.90
CA ALA A 134 10.03 12.99 -17.41
C ALA A 134 10.14 11.73 -16.54
N ILE A 135 10.63 10.66 -17.17
CA ILE A 135 11.07 9.43 -16.53
C ILE A 135 12.29 9.82 -15.72
N VAL A 136 12.05 10.33 -14.51
CA VAL A 136 13.04 10.22 -13.44
C VAL A 136 13.24 8.73 -13.25
N ALA A 137 14.45 8.24 -13.51
CA ALA A 137 14.91 6.90 -13.19
C ALA A 137 14.83 6.73 -11.66
N LYS A 138 13.60 6.47 -11.21
CA LYS A 138 13.22 6.24 -9.84
C LYS A 138 13.63 4.80 -9.57
N ALA A 139 14.49 4.64 -8.55
CA ALA A 139 14.90 3.36 -7.99
C ALA A 139 13.86 2.27 -8.26
N GLU A 140 14.28 1.23 -8.99
CA GLU A 140 13.48 0.04 -9.22
C GLU A 140 12.96 -0.44 -7.87
N TYR A 141 11.68 -0.16 -7.62
CA TYR A 141 10.95 -0.80 -6.55
C TYR A 141 10.88 -2.26 -6.94
N HIS A 142 11.84 -3.05 -6.45
CA HIS A 142 11.66 -4.48 -6.28
C HIS A 142 10.50 -4.66 -5.30
N LEU A 143 9.28 -4.69 -5.85
CA LEU A 143 8.14 -5.34 -5.22
C LEU A 143 8.59 -6.77 -5.01
N THR A 144 9.14 -7.07 -3.83
CA THR A 144 9.42 -8.45 -3.42
C THR A 144 8.08 -9.14 -3.40
N PHE A 145 7.75 -9.79 -4.52
CA PHE A 145 6.69 -10.77 -4.65
C PHE A 145 5.41 -10.34 -3.89
N ILE A 146 4.69 -9.37 -4.44
CA ILE A 146 3.24 -9.45 -4.32
C ILE A 146 2.88 -10.71 -5.09
N ASP A 147 2.84 -11.84 -4.38
CA ASP A 147 2.19 -13.08 -4.81
C ASP A 147 0.94 -12.68 -5.59
N ASP A 148 0.82 -13.11 -6.84
CA ASP A 148 -0.28 -12.76 -7.78
C ASP A 148 -1.66 -13.26 -7.31
N ALA A 149 -1.78 -13.68 -6.05
CA ALA A 149 -3.06 -13.75 -5.36
C ALA A 149 -3.70 -12.36 -5.42
N GLY A 150 -4.66 -12.21 -6.34
CA GLY A 150 -5.30 -10.94 -6.66
C GLY A 150 -5.65 -10.16 -5.40
N LEU A 151 -5.41 -8.86 -5.42
CA LEU A 151 -5.69 -7.93 -4.32
C LEU A 151 -7.05 -8.19 -3.66
N THR A 152 -8.04 -8.58 -4.46
CA THR A 152 -9.38 -8.96 -4.03
C THR A 152 -9.41 -10.18 -3.13
N HIS A 153 -8.66 -11.24 -3.42
CA HIS A 153 -8.60 -12.44 -2.58
C HIS A 153 -8.02 -12.13 -1.21
N ARG A 154 -6.91 -11.39 -1.17
CA ARG A 154 -6.27 -10.96 0.08
C ARG A 154 -7.16 -10.02 0.88
N LEU A 155 -7.87 -9.12 0.20
CA LEU A 155 -8.82 -8.24 0.88
C LEU A 155 -10.01 -9.04 1.43
N ILE A 156 -10.51 -10.04 0.70
CA ILE A 156 -11.58 -10.92 1.19
C ILE A 156 -11.10 -11.75 2.38
N GLU A 157 -9.87 -12.26 2.35
CA GLU A 157 -9.29 -13.03 3.45
C GLU A 157 -9.09 -12.17 4.70
N ALA A 158 -8.53 -10.98 4.56
CA ALA A 158 -8.41 -10.01 5.64
C ALA A 158 -9.79 -9.56 6.16
N VAL A 159 -10.76 -9.35 5.28
CA VAL A 159 -12.14 -9.01 5.68
C VAL A 159 -12.80 -10.17 6.42
N LYS A 160 -12.54 -11.42 6.05
CA LYS A 160 -13.03 -12.59 6.78
C LYS A 160 -12.42 -12.70 8.17
N GLU A 161 -11.13 -12.42 8.29
CA GLU A 161 -10.44 -12.39 9.59
C GLU A 161 -11.01 -11.29 10.49
N VAL A 162 -11.17 -10.07 9.94
CA VAL A 162 -11.82 -8.95 10.66
C VAL A 162 -13.28 -9.27 10.98
N ALA A 163 -14.00 -9.98 10.12
CA ALA A 163 -15.36 -10.41 10.39
C ALA A 163 -15.41 -11.41 11.56
N HIS A 164 -14.46 -12.33 11.64
CA HIS A 164 -14.36 -13.25 12.76
C HIS A 164 -14.05 -12.52 14.07
N GLU A 165 -13.18 -11.52 14.03
CA GLU A 165 -12.89 -10.68 15.21
C GLU A 165 -14.07 -9.74 15.56
N SER A 166 -14.86 -9.32 14.56
CA SER A 166 -16.09 -8.57 14.78
C SER A 166 -17.18 -9.41 15.46
N GLU A 167 -17.15 -10.73 15.30
CA GLU A 167 -18.09 -11.66 15.95
C GLU A 167 -17.95 -11.64 17.47
N LEU A 168 -16.73 -11.37 17.98
CA LEU A 168 -16.45 -11.20 19.41
C LEU A 168 -16.99 -9.87 19.96
N THR A 169 -17.07 -8.83 19.14
CA THR A 169 -17.59 -7.50 19.53
C THR A 169 -19.09 -7.35 19.28
N TRP A 170 -19.68 -8.23 18.47
CA TRP A 170 -21.10 -8.24 18.13
C TRP A 170 -22.06 -8.28 19.33
N PRO A 171 -21.79 -9.04 20.42
CA PRO A 171 -22.64 -9.04 21.60
C PRO A 171 -22.65 -7.70 22.34
N GLU A 172 -21.55 -6.93 22.30
CA GLU A 172 -21.50 -5.59 22.87
C GLU A 172 -22.27 -4.59 22.00
N PHE A 173 -22.12 -4.69 20.68
CA PHE A 173 -22.88 -3.87 19.74
C PHE A 173 -24.40 -4.07 19.89
N LYS A 174 -24.86 -5.32 20.03
CA LYS A 174 -26.29 -5.61 20.25
C LYS A 174 -26.84 -5.06 21.57
N ARG A 175 -26.01 -4.97 22.61
CA ARG A 175 -26.43 -4.42 23.91
C ARG A 175 -26.58 -2.91 23.88
N ASP A 176 -25.72 -2.21 23.14
CA ASP A 176 -25.75 -0.75 23.03
C ASP A 176 -25.18 -0.26 21.68
N PRO A 177 -26.03 -0.14 20.63
CA PRO A 177 -25.56 0.26 19.30
C PRO A 177 -25.09 1.72 19.28
N LEU A 178 -25.71 2.58 20.09
CA LEU A 178 -25.40 4.02 20.11
C LEU A 178 -24.16 4.32 20.95
N GLY A 179 -23.98 3.65 22.09
CA GLY A 179 -22.78 3.82 22.90
C GLY A 179 -21.54 3.17 22.29
N PHE A 180 -21.70 2.08 21.52
CA PHE A 180 -20.60 1.49 20.74
C PHE A 180 -20.16 2.42 19.61
N THR A 181 -21.10 2.90 18.80
CA THR A 181 -20.80 3.83 17.70
C THR A 181 -20.22 5.15 18.21
N LYS A 182 -20.70 5.70 19.32
CA LYS A 182 -20.11 6.90 19.94
C LYS A 182 -18.65 6.69 20.34
N ARG A 183 -18.31 5.55 20.96
CA ARG A 183 -16.94 5.23 21.38
C ARG A 183 -16.02 4.96 20.19
N MET A 184 -16.50 4.24 19.18
CA MET A 184 -15.78 4.07 17.91
C MET A 184 -15.56 5.40 17.19
N ALA A 185 -16.60 6.21 17.04
CA ALA A 185 -16.50 7.49 16.34
C ALA A 185 -15.52 8.45 17.03
N VAL A 186 -15.47 8.45 18.37
CA VAL A 186 -14.48 9.26 19.11
C VAL A 186 -13.07 8.69 18.95
N GLY A 187 -12.89 7.37 19.08
CA GLY A 187 -11.57 6.73 18.98
C GLY A 187 -10.95 6.81 17.58
N TYR A 188 -11.70 6.41 16.56
CA TYR A 188 -11.26 6.51 15.16
C TYR A 188 -11.31 7.94 14.63
N GLY A 189 -12.23 8.76 15.14
CA GLY A 189 -12.34 10.17 14.76
C GLY A 189 -11.11 10.97 15.16
N GLU A 190 -10.56 10.79 16.36
CA GLU A 190 -9.37 11.52 16.78
C GLU A 190 -8.11 11.11 15.98
N ALA A 191 -7.95 9.81 15.71
CA ALA A 191 -6.86 9.30 14.88
C ALA A 191 -6.99 9.73 13.41
N GLY A 192 -8.19 9.65 12.84
CA GLY A 192 -8.49 10.13 11.50
C GLY A 192 -8.32 11.64 11.37
N TRP A 193 -8.71 12.41 12.40
CA TRP A 193 -8.53 13.85 12.44
C TRP A 193 -7.06 14.25 12.49
N ARG A 194 -6.23 13.53 13.27
CA ARG A 194 -4.76 13.74 13.24
C ARG A 194 -4.18 13.48 11.85
N GLY A 195 -4.59 12.40 11.19
CA GLY A 195 -4.15 12.09 9.82
C GLY A 195 -4.58 13.17 8.80
N LEU A 196 -5.82 13.63 8.88
CA LEU A 196 -6.35 14.69 8.01
C LEU A 196 -5.76 16.08 8.33
N SER A 197 -5.35 16.32 9.56
CA SER A 197 -4.74 17.59 9.99
C SER A 197 -3.31 17.79 9.47
N GLN A 198 -2.71 16.76 8.86
CA GLN A 198 -1.41 16.91 8.23
C GLN A 198 -1.53 17.86 7.01
N PRO A 199 -0.68 18.90 6.91
CA PRO A 199 -0.86 20.00 5.96
C PRO A 199 -0.87 19.53 4.49
N ASN A 200 -0.15 18.45 4.17
CA ASN A 200 -0.09 17.89 2.83
C ASN A 200 -1.27 16.94 2.53
N VAL A 201 -1.83 16.28 3.54
CA VAL A 201 -2.97 15.36 3.37
C VAL A 201 -4.26 16.14 3.17
N ALA A 202 -4.45 17.22 3.94
CA ALA A 202 -5.63 18.07 3.83
C ALA A 202 -5.83 18.65 2.42
N THR A 203 -4.76 19.14 1.80
CA THR A 203 -4.81 19.70 0.44
C THR A 203 -5.10 18.62 -0.60
N GLY A 204 -4.51 17.43 -0.44
CA GLY A 204 -4.82 16.26 -1.26
C GLY A 204 -6.30 15.87 -1.18
N VAL A 205 -6.84 15.69 0.01
CA VAL A 205 -8.25 15.31 0.24
C VAL A 205 -9.21 16.39 -0.28
N LEU A 206 -8.92 17.67 -0.05
CA LEU A 206 -9.73 18.77 -0.57
C LEU A 206 -9.74 18.79 -2.10
N SER A 207 -8.59 18.60 -2.75
CA SER A 207 -8.52 18.56 -4.21
C SER A 207 -9.27 17.37 -4.81
N ALA A 208 -9.16 16.18 -4.19
CA ALA A 208 -9.87 14.99 -4.60
C ALA A 208 -11.40 15.17 -4.46
N LEU A 209 -11.86 15.71 -3.34
CA LEU A 209 -13.28 16.02 -3.12
C LEU A 209 -13.78 17.05 -4.11
N PHE A 210 -12.99 18.08 -4.42
CA PHE A 210 -13.34 19.08 -5.41
C PHE A 210 -13.51 18.45 -6.80
N LEU A 211 -12.59 17.57 -7.22
CA LEU A 211 -12.70 16.86 -8.49
C LEU A 211 -13.94 15.97 -8.55
N VAL A 212 -14.21 15.18 -7.52
CA VAL A 212 -15.40 14.32 -7.45
C VAL A 212 -16.68 15.15 -7.50
N MET A 213 -16.76 16.23 -6.71
CA MET A 213 -17.91 17.13 -6.73
C MET A 213 -18.11 17.78 -8.09
N THR A 214 -17.02 18.18 -8.76
CA THR A 214 -17.09 18.76 -10.10
C THR A 214 -17.64 17.76 -11.12
N VAL A 215 -17.19 16.50 -11.05
CA VAL A 215 -17.70 15.41 -11.91
C VAL A 215 -19.19 15.15 -11.65
N LEU A 216 -19.60 15.05 -10.38
CA LEU A 216 -21.01 14.81 -10.03
C LEU A 216 -21.91 15.97 -10.49
N LEU A 217 -21.48 17.22 -10.30
CA LEU A 217 -22.22 18.39 -10.79
C LEU A 217 -22.29 18.43 -12.31
N ALA A 218 -21.22 18.06 -13.01
CA ALA A 218 -21.22 17.97 -14.47
C ALA A 218 -22.22 16.92 -14.97
N VAL A 219 -22.23 15.71 -14.38
CA VAL A 219 -23.19 14.66 -14.72
C VAL A 219 -24.62 15.11 -14.45
N PHE A 220 -24.88 15.70 -13.28
CA PHE A 220 -26.21 16.21 -12.93
C PHE A 220 -26.67 17.34 -13.86
N TRP A 221 -25.75 18.23 -14.27
CA TRP A 221 -26.05 19.30 -15.20
C TRP A 221 -26.37 18.77 -16.60
N ILE A 222 -25.60 17.79 -17.09
CA ILE A 222 -25.85 17.12 -18.37
C ILE A 222 -27.21 16.44 -18.37
N ASP A 223 -27.54 15.68 -17.32
CA ASP A 223 -28.84 15.01 -17.19
C ASP A 223 -30.00 16.02 -17.19
N ARG A 224 -29.84 17.13 -16.45
CA ARG A 224 -30.84 18.21 -16.42
C ARG A 224 -31.00 18.93 -17.76
N VAL A 225 -29.95 19.04 -18.56
CA VAL A 225 -30.03 19.63 -19.92
C VAL A 225 -30.62 18.62 -20.91
N GLN A 226 -30.24 17.35 -20.82
CA GLN A 226 -30.77 16.29 -21.67
C GLN A 226 -32.27 16.09 -21.46
N THR A 227 -32.73 16.08 -20.21
CA THR A 227 -34.17 15.98 -19.87
C THR A 227 -34.99 17.14 -20.42
N ARG A 228 -34.44 18.36 -20.46
CA ARG A 228 -35.11 19.50 -21.11
C ARG A 228 -35.16 19.34 -22.63
N ARG A 229 -34.05 18.94 -23.23
CA ARG A 229 -33.97 18.73 -24.69
C ARG A 229 -34.85 17.56 -25.15
N SER A 230 -34.96 16.49 -24.38
CA SER A 230 -35.84 15.37 -24.71
C SER A 230 -37.31 15.77 -24.60
N ALA A 231 -37.68 16.61 -23.62
CA ALA A 231 -39.03 17.17 -23.54
C ALA A 231 -39.35 18.10 -24.73
N GLU A 232 -38.42 18.96 -25.13
CA GLU A 232 -38.58 19.83 -26.31
C GLU A 232 -38.68 19.00 -27.61
N GLN A 233 -37.84 17.97 -27.77
CA GLN A 233 -37.90 17.06 -28.93
C GLN A 233 -39.19 16.25 -28.96
N ALA A 234 -39.69 15.80 -27.81
CA ALA A 234 -40.97 15.11 -27.72
C ALA A 234 -42.12 16.03 -28.18
N ALA A 235 -42.15 17.29 -27.74
CA ALA A 235 -43.15 18.27 -28.17
C ALA A 235 -43.09 18.54 -29.69
N ILE A 236 -41.89 18.76 -30.25
CA ILE A 236 -41.73 18.99 -31.70
C ILE A 236 -42.12 17.74 -32.52
N THR A 237 -41.78 16.55 -32.03
CA THR A 237 -42.13 15.30 -32.71
C THR A 237 -43.63 15.07 -32.70
N GLU A 238 -44.32 15.35 -31.59
CA GLU A 238 -45.78 15.28 -31.52
C GLU A 238 -46.44 16.28 -32.49
N ASP A 239 -45.97 17.52 -32.56
CA ASP A 239 -46.50 18.52 -33.51
C ASP A 239 -46.34 18.05 -34.96
N GLN A 240 -45.17 17.52 -35.34
CA GLN A 240 -44.95 16.97 -36.68
C GLN A 240 -45.83 15.75 -36.99
N LEU A 241 -46.07 14.90 -35.99
CA LEU A 241 -46.89 13.71 -36.15
C LEU A 241 -48.37 14.09 -36.29
N VAL A 242 -48.82 15.12 -35.59
CA VAL A 242 -50.16 15.71 -35.74
C VAL A 242 -50.32 16.33 -37.13
N ASP A 243 -49.34 17.09 -37.62
CA ASP A 243 -49.38 17.67 -38.97
C ASP A 243 -49.43 16.59 -40.06
N GLN A 244 -48.65 15.51 -39.93
CA GLN A 244 -48.71 14.38 -40.86
C GLN A 244 -50.04 13.62 -40.79
N LEU A 245 -50.71 13.58 -39.64
CA LEU A 245 -51.98 12.88 -39.48
C LEU A 245 -53.18 13.70 -39.98
N ILE A 246 -53.07 15.04 -40.04
CA ILE A 246 -54.10 15.92 -40.58
C ILE A 246 -54.07 15.94 -42.13
N ASP A 247 -52.95 15.60 -42.75
CA ASP A 247 -52.80 15.50 -44.22
C ASP A 247 -53.23 14.13 -44.77
N ILE A 248 -54.31 13.55 -44.23
CA ILE A 248 -54.97 12.40 -44.86
C ILE A 248 -55.85 12.98 -45.98
N PRO A 249 -55.52 12.75 -47.27
CA PRO A 249 -56.33 13.25 -48.37
C PRO A 249 -57.74 12.68 -48.23
N SER A 250 -58.73 13.56 -48.05
CA SER A 250 -60.15 13.21 -47.90
C SER A 250 -60.79 12.67 -49.18
N GLU A 251 -60.01 12.42 -50.23
CA GLU A 251 -60.47 11.78 -51.45
C GLU A 251 -60.44 10.25 -51.29
N GLN A 252 -61.37 9.74 -50.49
CA GLN A 252 -61.79 8.35 -50.63
C GLN A 252 -62.52 8.25 -51.97
N PRO A 253 -62.04 7.48 -52.96
CA PRO A 253 -62.81 7.24 -54.17
C PRO A 253 -64.10 6.55 -53.76
N THR A 254 -65.23 7.25 -53.97
CA THR A 254 -66.57 6.69 -53.75
C THR A 254 -66.67 5.36 -54.51
N PRO A 255 -67.09 4.27 -53.85
CA PRO A 255 -67.24 2.98 -54.50
C PRO A 255 -68.18 3.11 -55.70
N ASP A 256 -67.66 2.77 -56.88
CA ASP A 256 -68.37 2.91 -58.14
C ASP A 256 -69.61 1.99 -58.11
N PRO A 257 -70.83 2.55 -58.24
CA PRO A 257 -72.05 1.76 -58.15
C PRO A 257 -72.24 0.93 -59.42
N GLY A 258 -71.67 -0.29 -59.41
CA GLY A 258 -72.22 -1.47 -60.07
C GLY A 258 -72.04 -1.59 -61.59
N THR A 259 -71.36 -2.67 -61.98
CA THR A 259 -71.70 -3.41 -63.19
C THR A 259 -72.30 -4.74 -62.76
N ALA A 260 -73.56 -4.70 -62.32
CA ALA A 260 -74.42 -5.87 -62.30
C ALA A 260 -75.16 -5.91 -63.64
N GLY A 261 -74.71 -6.79 -64.52
CA GLY A 261 -75.30 -7.08 -65.83
C GLY A 261 -74.79 -8.43 -66.31
#